data_AF-A0A821EFM1-F1
#
_entry.id   AF-A0A821EFM1-F1
#
_cell.length_a   1.000
_cell.length_b   1.000
_cell.length_c   1.000
_cell.angle_alpha   90.00
_cell.angle_beta   90.00
_cell.angle_gamma   90.00
#
_symmetry.space_group_name_H-M   'P 1'
#
loop_
_entity.id
_entity.type
_entity.pdbx_description
1 polymer ?
#
loop_
_entity_poly.entity_id
_entity_poly.type
_entity_poly.pdbx_seq_one_letter_code
_entity_poly.pdbx_strand_id
1 'polypeptide(L)'
;MTSHMEATNARGVLPCIDEPGRKAIFKISVVHDPSYAVWSNGEIQRTESLDDRRTLSHFTPTLKMSTYLLALIVAPRSDFACLPDRIISSKNIKSRVCGRIDILPQLTYADEVAYRILEFFNTYFDIDYPLPKIEHFAVPDFSGEAMENYGLLIYDELGLVFDEKTVSSSRQQYITELIAHEIAHQWIGDLVTPAWWSELWLKEGIASYMETLASNFVQPSWRLEEQFFIEKIFQFIKSDSLPTPRPISIEATNLTDISQLYDLITYYKGATLTRMMSMFLGDKTLQQGIQMYLKGLSYSSTTQEDLWKYLDQAANHTIDIERIMTGWTRQAGYPFVEVNRNYSRTEQPMVGGHMVISQQPFSLLSTTTKSEKWWIPFKYFDRTFNQSSNASEIIWLNDTSKTLTITASDSDWILANPDYLGIYRTKYDPQNFWLIMAQLEMDHTCIPTITRGALVDDVFALSRASLINASDPYTLIRYLKNETDFVPWTVALSAMNQQEVLLAEQDIILDLQNYFLELILPIYNKIGWTPVNQLTD
;
A
#
# COMPACT_ATOMS: atom_id res chain seq x y z
N MET A 1 -5.97 6.94 30.59
CA MET A 1 -4.67 7.41 30.07
C MET A 1 -4.18 6.39 29.08
N THR A 2 -3.71 6.85 27.93
CA THR A 2 -3.13 6.03 26.86
C THR A 2 -1.88 6.75 26.37
N SER A 3 -0.80 6.01 26.11
CA SER A 3 0.43 6.56 25.51
C SER A 3 0.41 6.47 23.99
N HIS A 4 1.03 7.44 23.31
CA HIS A 4 1.42 7.35 21.91
C HIS A 4 2.83 7.96 21.79
N MET A 5 3.83 7.14 21.45
CA MET A 5 5.24 7.55 21.54
C MET A 5 5.91 7.73 20.17
N GLU A 6 5.32 7.24 19.09
CA GLU A 6 5.81 7.51 17.73
C GLU A 6 5.55 8.98 17.34
N ALA A 7 6.44 9.64 16.58
CA ALA A 7 7.81 9.23 16.22
C ALA A 7 8.83 9.51 17.33
N THR A 8 8.62 10.57 18.11
CA THR A 8 9.64 11.15 19.01
C THR A 8 9.06 11.61 20.33
N ASN A 9 7.98 10.98 20.77
CA ASN A 9 7.22 11.38 21.95
C ASN A 9 7.59 10.59 23.21
N ALA A 10 8.42 9.53 23.10
CA ALA A 10 8.87 8.76 24.26
C ALA A 10 9.64 9.64 25.26
N ARG A 11 10.39 10.63 24.75
CA ARG A 11 11.08 11.67 25.56
C ARG A 11 10.16 12.52 26.44
N GLY A 12 8.86 12.59 26.09
CA GLY A 12 7.84 13.25 26.91
C GLY A 12 7.41 12.43 28.12
N VAL A 13 7.70 11.13 28.14
CA VAL A 13 7.32 10.18 29.19
C VAL A 13 8.53 9.81 30.06
N LEU A 14 9.70 9.58 29.46
CA LEU A 14 10.94 9.27 30.17
C LEU A 14 12.17 9.90 29.50
N PRO A 15 13.21 10.28 30.28
CA PRO A 15 14.51 10.62 29.71
C PRO A 15 15.13 9.40 29.01
N CYS A 16 15.34 9.47 27.69
CA CYS A 16 15.85 8.37 26.89
C CYS A 16 16.60 8.87 25.64
N ILE A 17 17.32 7.97 24.98
CA ILE A 17 17.85 8.22 23.62
C ILE A 17 16.74 7.85 22.65
N ASP A 18 15.93 8.85 22.32
CA ASP A 18 14.66 8.68 21.60
C ASP A 18 14.86 8.70 20.08
N GLU A 19 15.58 7.68 19.61
CA GLU A 19 15.91 7.41 18.21
C GLU A 19 15.57 5.94 17.89
N PRO A 20 14.97 5.61 16.74
CA PRO A 20 14.49 4.26 16.43
C PRO A 20 15.63 3.22 16.38
N GLY A 21 16.83 3.63 15.97
CA GLY A 21 18.02 2.77 15.97
C GLY A 21 18.54 2.36 17.36
N ARG A 22 18.06 3.00 18.44
CA ARG A 22 18.63 2.90 19.79
C ARG A 22 17.81 1.96 20.67
N LYS A 23 17.68 0.71 20.21
CA LYS A 23 16.88 -0.31 20.91
C LYS A 23 17.45 -0.69 22.28
N ALA A 24 16.55 -0.93 23.24
CA ALA A 24 16.86 -1.38 24.59
C ALA A 24 15.82 -2.39 25.11
N ILE A 25 16.11 -3.00 26.27
CA ILE A 25 15.16 -3.82 27.03
C ILE A 25 14.54 -2.93 28.11
N PHE A 26 13.21 -2.86 28.16
CA PHE A 26 12.48 -2.07 29.14
C PHE A 26 11.95 -2.98 30.26
N LYS A 27 12.17 -2.55 31.50
CA LYS A 27 11.57 -3.15 32.71
C LYS A 27 10.58 -2.16 33.26
N ILE A 28 9.29 -2.45 33.08
CA ILE A 28 8.22 -1.49 33.33
C ILE A 28 7.54 -1.85 34.65
N SER A 29 7.29 -0.85 35.47
CA SER A 29 6.50 -1.00 36.69
C SER A 29 5.68 0.25 36.92
N VAL A 30 4.42 0.07 37.31
CA VAL A 30 3.44 1.16 37.35
C VAL A 30 2.77 1.16 38.72
N VAL A 31 2.84 2.31 39.40
CA VAL A 31 2.06 2.55 40.61
C VAL A 31 0.71 3.13 40.19
N HIS A 32 -0.39 2.51 40.62
CA HIS A 32 -1.74 2.94 40.26
C HIS A 32 -2.73 2.69 41.41
N ASP A 33 -3.89 3.34 41.36
CA ASP A 33 -5.00 3.05 42.27
C ASP A 33 -5.58 1.64 41.98
N PRO A 34 -5.98 0.86 43.00
CA PRO A 34 -6.55 -0.48 42.78
C PRO A 34 -7.81 -0.51 41.90
N SER A 35 -8.57 0.60 41.82
CA SER A 35 -9.73 0.73 40.94
C SER A 35 -9.37 0.83 39.45
N TYR A 36 -8.10 1.05 39.12
CA TYR A 36 -7.58 1.09 37.76
C TYR A 36 -6.88 -0.23 37.38
N ALA A 37 -6.96 -0.57 36.11
CA ALA A 37 -6.16 -1.61 35.47
C ALA A 37 -5.08 -0.96 34.62
N VAL A 38 -4.00 -1.71 34.43
CA VAL A 38 -2.82 -1.27 33.69
C VAL A 38 -2.44 -2.30 32.65
N TRP A 39 -2.11 -1.84 31.45
CA TRP A 39 -1.60 -2.65 30.34
C TRP A 39 -0.32 -2.04 29.81
N SER A 40 0.59 -2.90 29.35
CA SER A 40 1.84 -2.50 28.73
C SER A 40 2.30 -3.59 27.75
N ASN A 41 3.49 -3.46 27.16
CA ASN A 41 4.04 -4.39 26.18
C ASN A 41 4.11 -5.85 26.70
N GLY A 42 4.48 -6.03 27.98
CA GLY A 42 4.58 -7.34 28.63
C GLY A 42 3.33 -7.78 29.39
N GLU A 43 3.32 -9.02 29.90
CA GLU A 43 2.32 -9.49 30.86
C GLU A 43 2.64 -8.95 32.27
N ILE A 44 1.63 -8.79 33.12
CA ILE A 44 1.85 -8.52 34.55
C ILE A 44 2.49 -9.77 35.18
N GLN A 45 3.73 -9.64 35.63
CA GLN A 45 4.47 -10.70 36.31
C GLN A 45 4.05 -10.84 37.77
N ARG A 46 3.89 -9.71 38.47
CA ARG A 46 3.43 -9.67 39.87
C ARG A 46 2.85 -8.30 40.24
N THR A 47 2.05 -8.28 41.29
CA THR A 47 1.51 -7.06 41.89
C THR A 47 1.83 -7.00 43.38
N GLU A 48 2.08 -5.80 43.89
CA GLU A 48 2.42 -5.52 45.27
C GLU A 48 1.49 -4.42 45.80
N SER A 49 1.00 -4.55 47.04
CA SER A 49 0.23 -3.48 47.69
C SER A 49 1.20 -2.57 48.47
N LEU A 50 1.10 -1.27 48.25
CA LEU A 50 1.92 -0.26 48.92
C LEU A 50 1.24 0.26 50.20
N ASP A 51 2.03 0.87 51.09
CA ASP A 51 1.58 1.36 52.41
C ASP A 51 0.43 2.39 52.32
N ASP A 52 0.33 3.11 51.21
CA ASP A 52 -0.70 4.11 50.95
C ASP A 52 -1.91 3.58 50.17
N ARG A 53 -2.09 2.24 50.14
CA ARG A 53 -3.16 1.50 49.45
C ARG A 53 -3.11 1.53 47.92
N ARG A 54 -2.06 2.09 47.31
CA ARG A 54 -1.83 1.95 45.86
C ARG A 54 -1.30 0.56 45.54
N THR A 55 -1.45 0.15 44.28
CA THR A 55 -0.90 -1.10 43.75
C THR A 55 0.31 -0.78 42.87
N LEU A 56 1.39 -1.53 43.06
CA LEU A 56 2.55 -1.55 42.16
C LEU A 56 2.47 -2.81 41.30
N SER A 57 2.28 -2.64 40.00
CA SER A 57 2.25 -3.73 39.02
C SER A 57 3.58 -3.80 38.28
N HIS A 58 4.21 -4.97 38.30
CA HIS A 58 5.46 -5.25 37.59
C HIS A 58 5.18 -6.04 36.33
N PHE A 59 5.64 -5.55 35.18
CA PHE A 59 5.50 -6.24 33.90
C PHE A 59 6.73 -7.12 33.61
N THR A 60 6.56 -8.15 32.80
CA THR A 60 7.69 -8.91 32.24
C THR A 60 8.60 -7.97 31.43
N PRO A 61 9.93 -8.15 31.47
CA PRO A 61 10.83 -7.36 30.64
C PRO A 61 10.49 -7.51 29.15
N THR A 62 10.59 -6.42 28.40
CA THR A 62 10.36 -6.45 26.94
C THR A 62 11.48 -7.22 26.23
N LEU A 63 11.24 -7.59 24.98
CA LEU A 63 12.35 -7.87 24.06
C LEU A 63 13.11 -6.57 23.77
N LYS A 64 14.27 -6.70 23.12
CA LYS A 64 15.02 -5.52 22.68
C LYS A 64 14.23 -4.80 21.58
N MET A 65 13.74 -3.60 21.88
CA MET A 65 12.85 -2.81 21.02
C MET A 65 13.17 -1.31 21.12
N SER A 66 12.60 -0.52 20.22
CA SER A 66 12.80 0.94 20.14
C SER A 66 11.95 1.69 21.17
N THR A 67 12.35 2.91 21.53
CA THR A 67 11.63 3.73 22.53
C THR A 67 10.19 4.05 22.12
N TYR A 68 9.97 4.32 20.83
CA TYR A 68 8.66 4.69 20.30
C TYR A 68 7.60 3.57 20.39
N LEU A 69 8.02 2.32 20.61
CA LEU A 69 7.16 1.15 20.76
C LEU A 69 6.72 0.90 22.21
N LEU A 70 7.28 1.64 23.16
CA LEU A 70 6.86 1.55 24.55
C LEU A 70 5.40 2.01 24.69
N ALA A 71 4.58 1.20 25.35
CA ALA A 71 3.17 1.50 25.57
C ALA A 71 2.72 1.32 27.02
N LEU A 72 1.80 2.19 27.43
CA LEU A 72 1.13 2.16 28.72
C LEU A 72 -0.32 2.61 28.57
N ILE A 73 -1.24 1.79 29.07
CA ILE A 73 -2.65 2.15 29.25
C ILE A 73 -2.98 2.03 30.74
N VAL A 74 -3.64 3.05 31.28
CA VAL A 74 -4.18 3.07 32.65
C VAL A 74 -5.63 3.51 32.57
N ALA A 75 -6.56 2.62 32.89
CA ALA A 75 -8.00 2.87 32.74
C ALA A 75 -8.82 2.27 33.90
N PRO A 76 -10.02 2.81 34.20
CA PRO A 76 -10.88 2.27 35.25
C PRO A 76 -11.26 0.80 34.96
N ARG A 77 -11.10 -0.09 35.95
CA ARG A 77 -11.47 -1.51 35.83
C ARG A 77 -12.96 -1.72 35.56
N SER A 78 -13.79 -0.78 35.99
CA SER A 78 -15.23 -0.82 35.81
C SER A 78 -15.66 -0.59 34.37
N ASP A 79 -14.79 -0.03 33.54
CA ASP A 79 -15.18 0.52 32.24
C ASP A 79 -14.55 -0.27 31.08
N PHE A 80 -13.43 -0.96 31.31
CA PHE A 80 -12.67 -1.68 30.29
C PHE A 80 -12.50 -3.15 30.64
N ALA A 81 -12.59 -4.00 29.61
CA ALA A 81 -12.33 -5.42 29.70
C ALA A 81 -11.77 -5.95 28.36
N CYS A 82 -11.43 -7.24 28.33
CA CYS A 82 -10.97 -7.93 27.14
C CYS A 82 -11.88 -9.11 26.82
N LEU A 83 -12.00 -9.42 25.53
CA LEU A 83 -12.56 -10.68 25.08
C LEU A 83 -11.68 -11.86 25.56
N PRO A 84 -12.22 -13.10 25.61
CA PRO A 84 -11.47 -14.27 26.01
C PRO A 84 -10.23 -14.49 25.12
N ASP A 85 -9.14 -14.98 25.71
CA ASP A 85 -7.90 -15.26 24.98
C ASP A 85 -8.13 -16.31 23.87
N ARG A 86 -7.71 -15.99 22.65
CA ARG A 86 -7.47 -16.98 21.60
C ARG A 86 -6.02 -17.45 21.69
N ILE A 87 -5.82 -18.75 21.60
CA ILE A 87 -4.50 -19.37 21.72
C ILE A 87 -3.98 -19.71 20.34
N ILE A 88 -2.87 -19.08 19.93
CA ILE A 88 -2.14 -19.48 18.74
C ILE A 88 -1.36 -20.75 19.07
N SER A 89 -1.58 -21.79 18.27
CA SER A 89 -1.04 -23.14 18.54
C SER A 89 0.49 -23.16 18.60
N SER A 90 1.17 -22.28 17.85
CA SER A 90 2.62 -22.09 18.00
C SER A 90 2.91 -21.29 19.28
N LYS A 91 3.71 -21.89 20.17
CA LYS A 91 4.18 -21.29 21.44
C LYS A 91 3.12 -20.84 22.47
N ASN A 92 1.85 -21.21 22.28
CA ASN A 92 0.77 -20.88 23.23
C ASN A 92 0.63 -19.36 23.46
N ILE A 93 0.70 -18.60 22.35
CA ILE A 93 0.60 -17.14 22.35
C ILE A 93 -0.86 -16.74 22.56
N LYS A 94 -1.12 -15.80 23.48
CA LYS A 94 -2.45 -15.27 23.75
C LYS A 94 -2.73 -14.06 22.88
N SER A 95 -3.74 -14.13 22.03
CA SER A 95 -4.30 -12.99 21.30
C SER A 95 -5.64 -12.61 21.91
N ARG A 96 -5.86 -11.32 22.13
CA ARG A 96 -7.17 -10.81 22.59
C ARG A 96 -7.40 -9.36 22.19
N VAL A 97 -8.67 -9.01 22.02
CA VAL A 97 -9.10 -7.62 21.84
C VAL A 97 -9.68 -7.08 23.15
N CYS A 98 -9.30 -5.85 23.49
CA CYS A 98 -9.72 -5.13 24.68
C CYS A 98 -10.36 -3.79 24.29
N GLY A 99 -11.26 -3.29 25.11
CA GLY A 99 -11.94 -2.01 24.90
C GLY A 99 -12.93 -1.72 26.01
N ARG A 100 -13.80 -0.72 25.82
CA ARG A 100 -14.87 -0.45 26.78
C ARG A 100 -15.87 -1.59 26.81
N ILE A 101 -16.41 -1.87 28.00
CA ILE A 101 -17.32 -3.00 28.24
C ILE A 101 -18.56 -2.94 27.33
N ASP A 102 -19.08 -1.74 27.06
CA ASP A 102 -20.29 -1.52 26.27
C ASP A 102 -20.10 -1.76 24.76
N ILE A 103 -18.85 -1.79 24.28
CA ILE A 103 -18.53 -2.07 22.87
C ILE A 103 -17.93 -3.46 22.62
N LEU A 104 -17.66 -4.26 23.68
CA LEU A 104 -17.04 -5.59 23.53
C LEU A 104 -17.75 -6.51 22.53
N PRO A 105 -19.10 -6.58 22.46
CA PRO A 105 -19.78 -7.40 21.45
C PRO A 105 -19.39 -7.05 20.01
N GLN A 106 -19.15 -5.77 19.72
CA GLN A 106 -18.78 -5.25 18.41
C GLN A 106 -17.29 -5.47 18.07
N LEU A 107 -16.47 -5.92 19.04
CA LEU A 107 -15.04 -6.21 18.83
C LEU A 107 -14.78 -7.68 18.44
N THR A 108 -15.83 -8.50 18.38
CA THR A 108 -15.70 -9.95 18.10
C THR A 108 -15.16 -10.24 16.70
N TYR A 109 -15.51 -9.42 15.70
CA TYR A 109 -14.97 -9.51 14.35
C TYR A 109 -13.47 -9.21 14.33
N ALA A 110 -13.05 -8.11 14.96
CA ALA A 110 -11.64 -7.75 15.07
C ALA A 110 -10.81 -8.86 15.75
N ASP A 111 -11.36 -9.51 16.77
CA ASP A 111 -10.72 -10.61 17.49
C ASP A 111 -10.50 -11.87 16.62
N GLU A 112 -11.48 -12.21 15.77
CA GLU A 112 -11.33 -13.29 14.79
C GLU A 112 -10.28 -12.94 13.73
N VAL A 113 -10.36 -11.74 13.17
CA VAL A 113 -9.47 -11.27 12.10
C VAL A 113 -8.03 -11.18 12.59
N ALA A 114 -7.79 -10.58 13.77
CA ALA A 114 -6.48 -10.50 14.39
C ALA A 114 -5.84 -11.88 14.58
N TYR A 115 -6.60 -12.85 15.07
CA TYR A 115 -6.14 -14.23 15.23
C TYR A 115 -5.69 -14.85 13.88
N ARG A 116 -6.53 -14.75 12.85
CA ARG A 116 -6.24 -15.34 11.52
C ARG A 116 -5.03 -14.68 10.85
N ILE A 117 -4.91 -13.37 10.96
CA ILE A 117 -3.79 -12.61 10.41
C ILE A 117 -2.48 -12.95 11.12
N LEU A 118 -2.51 -13.11 12.45
CA LEU A 118 -1.32 -13.50 13.21
C LEU A 118 -0.83 -14.90 12.81
N GLU A 119 -1.73 -15.86 12.60
CA GLU A 119 -1.38 -17.18 12.06
C GLU A 119 -0.81 -17.11 10.64
N PHE A 120 -1.41 -16.27 9.79
CA PHE A 120 -0.91 -16.00 8.46
C PHE A 120 0.52 -15.49 8.49
N PHE A 121 0.83 -14.46 9.29
CA PHE A 121 2.18 -13.88 9.35
C PHE A 121 3.23 -14.77 10.01
N ASN A 122 2.86 -15.57 11.02
CA ASN A 122 3.74 -16.62 11.55
C ASN A 122 4.23 -17.55 10.43
N THR A 123 3.31 -17.94 9.54
CA THR A 123 3.59 -18.82 8.40
C THR A 123 4.33 -18.09 7.28
N TYR A 124 3.86 -16.89 6.92
CA TYR A 124 4.39 -16.12 5.79
C TYR A 124 5.84 -15.67 6.05
N PHE A 125 6.15 -15.18 7.25
CA PHE A 125 7.49 -14.76 7.62
C PHE A 125 8.38 -15.90 8.11
N ASP A 126 7.83 -17.11 8.32
CA ASP A 126 8.54 -18.27 8.86
C ASP A 126 9.33 -17.92 10.14
N ILE A 127 8.68 -17.11 10.99
CA ILE A 127 9.15 -16.64 12.29
C ILE A 127 7.91 -16.54 13.17
N ASP A 128 7.80 -17.39 14.18
CA ASP A 128 6.75 -17.25 15.20
C ASP A 128 6.85 -15.89 15.90
N TYR A 129 5.69 -15.26 16.13
CA TYR A 129 5.59 -14.08 16.98
C TYR A 129 6.27 -14.32 18.34
N PRO A 130 7.17 -13.43 18.78
CA PRO A 130 8.12 -13.79 19.84
C PRO A 130 7.64 -13.47 21.27
N LEU A 131 6.55 -12.72 21.44
CA LEU A 131 6.00 -12.38 22.77
C LEU A 131 4.92 -13.39 23.18
N PRO A 132 4.70 -13.61 24.49
CA PRO A 132 3.70 -14.56 24.99
C PRO A 132 2.25 -14.09 24.77
N LYS A 133 2.05 -12.80 24.48
CA LYS A 133 0.74 -12.19 24.24
C LYS A 133 0.83 -11.06 23.22
N ILE A 134 -0.28 -10.84 22.53
CA ILE A 134 -0.57 -9.67 21.71
C ILE A 134 -1.98 -9.20 22.06
N GLU A 135 -2.09 -7.92 22.40
CA GLU A 135 -3.35 -7.29 22.77
C GLU A 135 -3.68 -6.19 21.78
N HIS A 136 -4.91 -6.19 21.26
CA HIS A 136 -5.45 -5.11 20.44
C HIS A 136 -6.38 -4.28 21.31
N PHE A 137 -6.05 -3.01 21.55
CA PHE A 137 -6.75 -2.18 22.53
C PHE A 137 -7.46 -1.01 21.86
N ALA A 138 -8.79 -1.05 21.82
CA ALA A 138 -9.62 0.04 21.35
C ALA A 138 -9.71 1.13 22.43
N VAL A 139 -9.32 2.37 22.08
CA VAL A 139 -9.40 3.54 22.95
C VAL A 139 -10.33 4.62 22.36
N PRO A 140 -11.11 5.34 23.19
CA PRO A 140 -12.11 6.30 22.69
C PRO A 140 -11.54 7.56 22.01
N ASP A 141 -10.28 7.89 22.28
CA ASP A 141 -9.60 9.08 21.77
C ASP A 141 -8.15 8.72 21.49
N PHE A 142 -7.78 8.69 20.21
CA PHE A 142 -6.43 8.40 19.74
C PHE A 142 -6.01 9.42 18.67
N SER A 143 -4.76 9.88 18.73
CA SER A 143 -4.26 10.90 17.80
C SER A 143 -3.99 10.38 16.38
N GLY A 144 -3.88 9.06 16.22
CA GLY A 144 -3.77 8.36 14.95
C GLY A 144 -4.93 7.37 14.77
N GLU A 145 -4.83 6.51 13.75
CA GLU A 145 -5.81 5.44 13.52
C GLU A 145 -5.50 4.21 14.36
N ALA A 146 -4.22 3.81 14.37
CA ALA A 146 -3.66 2.77 15.23
C ALA A 146 -2.16 3.00 15.47
N MET A 147 -1.56 2.16 16.30
CA MET A 147 -0.14 2.16 16.63
C MET A 147 0.31 0.76 17.04
N GLU A 148 1.43 0.30 16.48
CA GLU A 148 1.80 -1.11 16.52
C GLU A 148 2.48 -1.57 17.81
N ASN A 149 2.40 -0.79 18.90
CA ASN A 149 3.31 -0.92 20.04
C ASN A 149 3.53 -2.39 20.45
N TYR A 150 4.78 -2.84 20.49
CA TYR A 150 5.11 -4.27 20.50
C TYR A 150 4.40 -5.05 21.62
N GLY A 151 3.41 -5.87 21.26
CA GLY A 151 2.57 -6.66 22.19
C GLY A 151 1.34 -5.96 22.77
N LEU A 152 1.15 -4.67 22.57
CA LEU A 152 -0.05 -3.90 22.96
C LEU A 152 -0.41 -2.90 21.85
N LEU A 153 -1.00 -3.39 20.76
CA LEU A 153 -1.41 -2.58 19.62
C LEU A 153 -2.60 -1.72 20.04
N ILE A 154 -2.55 -0.42 19.78
CA ILE A 154 -3.55 0.55 20.23
C ILE A 154 -4.30 1.08 19.01
N TYR A 155 -5.63 1.14 19.09
CA TYR A 155 -6.50 1.56 18.01
C TYR A 155 -7.47 2.63 18.48
N ASP A 156 -7.81 3.57 17.61
CA ASP A 156 -9.07 4.29 17.77
C ASP A 156 -10.24 3.28 17.75
N GLU A 157 -11.29 3.52 18.55
CA GLU A 157 -12.45 2.60 18.61
C GLU A 157 -13.03 2.29 17.23
N LEU A 158 -13.11 3.28 16.33
CA LEU A 158 -13.64 3.08 14.99
C LEU A 158 -12.77 2.09 14.18
N GLY A 159 -11.50 1.93 14.54
CA GLY A 159 -10.56 1.00 13.90
C GLY A 159 -10.83 -0.48 14.21
N LEU A 160 -11.64 -0.79 15.23
CA LEU A 160 -11.95 -2.19 15.62
C LEU A 160 -13.45 -2.50 15.73
N VAL A 161 -14.30 -1.49 15.94
CA VAL A 161 -15.75 -1.68 16.14
C VAL A 161 -16.44 -2.07 14.84
N PHE A 162 -17.05 -3.26 14.82
CA PHE A 162 -17.84 -3.76 13.70
C PHE A 162 -19.22 -4.27 14.18
N ASP A 163 -20.27 -3.75 13.55
CA ASP A 163 -21.65 -4.26 13.69
C ASP A 163 -22.22 -4.45 12.28
N GLU A 164 -22.49 -5.70 11.93
CA GLU A 164 -23.00 -6.12 10.61
C GLU A 164 -24.26 -5.36 10.17
N LYS A 165 -25.07 -4.85 11.12
CA LYS A 165 -26.31 -4.12 10.80
C LYS A 165 -26.10 -2.67 10.44
N THR A 166 -24.99 -2.07 10.86
CA THR A 166 -24.78 -0.61 10.82
C THR A 166 -23.49 -0.20 10.12
N VAL A 167 -22.52 -1.11 10.01
CA VAL A 167 -21.21 -0.87 9.42
C VAL A 167 -21.18 -1.32 7.96
N SER A 168 -20.67 -0.45 7.07
CA SER A 168 -20.57 -0.76 5.64
C SER A 168 -19.48 -1.80 5.35
N SER A 169 -19.57 -2.46 4.19
CA SER A 169 -18.53 -3.36 3.68
C SER A 169 -17.17 -2.66 3.55
N SER A 170 -17.16 -1.41 3.09
CA SER A 170 -15.93 -0.61 3.01
C SER A 170 -15.27 -0.40 4.38
N ARG A 171 -16.07 -0.24 5.44
CA ARG A 171 -15.53 -0.09 6.79
C ARG A 171 -15.07 -1.43 7.36
N GLN A 172 -15.76 -2.53 7.04
CA GLN A 172 -15.31 -3.87 7.39
C GLN A 172 -13.93 -4.18 6.78
N GLN A 173 -13.74 -3.82 5.50
CA GLN A 173 -12.46 -3.97 4.81
C GLN A 173 -11.37 -3.12 5.47
N TYR A 174 -11.65 -1.84 5.71
CA TYR A 174 -10.72 -0.96 6.42
C TYR A 174 -10.27 -1.51 7.79
N ILE A 175 -11.21 -2.03 8.60
CA ILE A 175 -10.87 -2.65 9.90
C ILE A 175 -9.92 -3.84 9.71
N THR A 176 -10.17 -4.67 8.69
CA THR A 176 -9.33 -5.84 8.39
C THR A 176 -7.92 -5.42 7.96
N GLU A 177 -7.82 -4.44 7.07
CA GLU A 177 -6.55 -3.90 6.57
C GLU A 177 -5.76 -3.21 7.68
N LEU A 178 -6.41 -2.42 8.53
CA LEU A 178 -5.75 -1.78 9.66
C LEU A 178 -5.20 -2.81 10.65
N ILE A 179 -5.98 -3.84 11.01
CA ILE A 179 -5.49 -4.94 11.85
C ILE A 179 -4.31 -5.66 11.17
N ALA A 180 -4.39 -5.88 9.86
CA ALA A 180 -3.31 -6.50 9.09
C ALA A 180 -2.03 -5.67 9.09
N HIS A 181 -2.15 -4.35 8.95
CA HIS A 181 -1.05 -3.39 8.99
C HIS A 181 -0.29 -3.45 10.32
N GLU A 182 -1.02 -3.29 11.44
CA GLU A 182 -0.42 -3.26 12.77
C GLU A 182 0.21 -4.61 13.17
N ILE A 183 -0.38 -5.74 12.75
CA ILE A 183 0.21 -7.05 13.00
C ILE A 183 1.45 -7.26 12.12
N ALA A 184 1.46 -6.79 10.87
CA ALA A 184 2.66 -6.85 10.02
C ALA A 184 3.85 -6.13 10.67
N HIS A 185 3.60 -5.01 11.36
CA HIS A 185 4.64 -4.27 12.05
C HIS A 185 5.35 -5.04 13.17
N GLN A 186 4.71 -6.05 13.75
CA GLN A 186 5.33 -6.89 14.77
C GLN A 186 6.59 -7.62 14.26
N TRP A 187 6.72 -7.79 12.94
CA TRP A 187 7.94 -8.20 12.25
C TRP A 187 8.66 -7.03 11.59
N ILE A 188 7.91 -6.18 10.87
CA ILE A 188 8.44 -5.10 10.02
C ILE A 188 8.19 -3.74 10.67
N GLY A 189 9.06 -3.34 11.58
CA GLY A 189 8.88 -2.18 12.45
C GLY A 189 9.41 -2.48 13.84
N ASP A 190 8.98 -3.61 14.42
CA ASP A 190 9.29 -3.98 15.81
C ASP A 190 10.51 -4.90 15.91
N LEU A 191 10.40 -6.10 15.31
CA LEU A 191 11.49 -7.08 15.29
C LEU A 191 12.70 -6.50 14.56
N VAL A 192 12.47 -5.95 13.36
CA VAL A 192 13.47 -5.20 12.58
C VAL A 192 12.96 -3.77 12.38
N THR A 193 13.69 -2.78 12.89
CA THR A 193 13.26 -1.36 12.88
C THR A 193 14.12 -0.55 11.91
N PRO A 194 13.60 0.49 11.24
CA PRO A 194 14.42 1.48 10.57
C PRO A 194 15.57 2.00 11.46
N ALA A 195 16.78 2.09 10.92
CA ALA A 195 17.92 2.67 11.64
C ALA A 195 17.71 4.15 11.97
N TRP A 196 16.99 4.85 11.09
CA TRP A 196 16.56 6.23 11.24
C TRP A 196 15.25 6.47 10.46
N TRP A 197 14.58 7.58 10.72
CA TRP A 197 13.31 7.94 10.07
C TRP A 197 13.44 8.14 8.56
N SER A 198 14.63 8.42 8.03
CA SER A 198 14.89 8.46 6.59
C SER A 198 14.64 7.12 5.87
N GLU A 199 14.53 6.04 6.64
CA GLU A 199 14.23 4.69 6.16
C GLU A 199 12.83 4.22 6.60
N LEU A 200 11.93 5.15 6.98
CA LEU A 200 10.57 4.85 7.49
C LEU A 200 9.78 3.95 6.53
N TRP A 201 9.99 4.07 5.22
CA TRP A 201 9.31 3.26 4.21
C TRP A 201 9.58 1.75 4.33
N LEU A 202 10.71 1.35 4.93
CA LEU A 202 11.01 -0.06 5.21
C LEU A 202 10.03 -0.67 6.21
N LYS A 203 9.47 0.16 7.09
CA LYS A 203 8.39 -0.19 8.02
C LYS A 203 7.05 -0.03 7.30
N GLU A 204 6.66 1.21 7.02
CA GLU A 204 5.31 1.57 6.59
C GLU A 204 4.97 1.07 5.19
N GLY A 205 5.90 1.20 4.24
CA GLY A 205 5.69 0.79 2.86
C GLY A 205 5.57 -0.73 2.71
N ILE A 206 6.41 -1.49 3.42
CA ILE A 206 6.33 -2.95 3.38
C ILE A 206 5.09 -3.44 4.15
N ALA A 207 4.75 -2.85 5.30
CA ALA A 207 3.52 -3.16 6.02
C ALA A 207 2.28 -2.89 5.17
N SER A 208 2.21 -1.77 4.45
CA SER A 208 1.15 -1.47 3.50
C SER A 208 1.08 -2.47 2.33
N TYR A 209 2.17 -3.13 1.94
CA TYR A 209 2.07 -4.24 0.99
C TYR A 209 1.53 -5.51 1.64
N MET A 210 2.01 -5.82 2.85
CA MET A 210 1.62 -6.99 3.63
C MET A 210 0.15 -6.98 4.06
N GLU A 211 -0.40 -5.81 4.36
CA GLU A 211 -1.81 -5.67 4.76
C GLU A 211 -2.74 -6.18 3.65
N THR A 212 -2.46 -5.89 2.37
CA THR A 212 -3.25 -6.38 1.24
C THR A 212 -3.15 -7.89 1.11
N LEU A 213 -1.95 -8.46 1.29
CA LEU A 213 -1.77 -9.91 1.22
C LEU A 213 -2.52 -10.64 2.34
N ALA A 214 -2.42 -10.15 3.57
CA ALA A 214 -3.08 -10.75 4.73
C ALA A 214 -4.60 -10.55 4.68
N SER A 215 -5.08 -9.36 4.32
CA SER A 215 -6.51 -9.11 4.12
C SER A 215 -7.09 -10.00 3.02
N ASN A 216 -6.36 -10.21 1.92
CA ASN A 216 -6.80 -11.10 0.85
C ASN A 216 -6.85 -12.57 1.30
N PHE A 217 -5.95 -12.98 2.20
CA PHE A 217 -6.02 -14.30 2.84
C PHE A 217 -7.27 -14.43 3.74
N VAL A 218 -7.64 -13.38 4.47
CA VAL A 218 -8.82 -13.40 5.33
C VAL A 218 -10.11 -13.38 4.49
N GLN A 219 -10.14 -12.57 3.43
CA GLN A 219 -11.30 -12.30 2.57
C GLN A 219 -10.92 -12.33 1.08
N PRO A 220 -10.78 -13.52 0.47
CA PRO A 220 -10.34 -13.66 -0.92
C PRO A 220 -11.31 -13.11 -1.97
N SER A 221 -12.59 -12.90 -1.61
CA SER A 221 -13.62 -12.40 -2.52
C SER A 221 -13.58 -10.88 -2.74
N TRP A 222 -12.78 -10.14 -1.97
CA TRP A 222 -12.76 -8.68 -2.01
C TRP A 222 -12.02 -8.09 -3.20
N ARG A 223 -11.39 -8.89 -4.08
CA ARG A 223 -10.67 -8.38 -5.26
C ARG A 223 -9.62 -7.32 -4.88
N LEU A 224 -8.85 -7.59 -3.81
CA LEU A 224 -7.93 -6.61 -3.24
C LEU A 224 -6.75 -6.27 -4.15
N GLU A 225 -6.45 -7.09 -5.16
CA GLU A 225 -5.45 -6.73 -6.17
C GLU A 225 -5.92 -5.54 -7.03
N GLU A 226 -7.18 -5.55 -7.47
CA GLU A 226 -7.79 -4.43 -8.17
C GLU A 226 -7.93 -3.19 -7.27
N GLN A 227 -8.28 -3.40 -6.00
CA GLN A 227 -8.36 -2.29 -5.04
C GLN A 227 -6.98 -1.70 -4.74
N PHE A 228 -5.91 -2.51 -4.69
CA PHE A 228 -4.52 -2.03 -4.52
C PHE A 228 -4.17 -0.96 -5.57
N PHE A 229 -4.62 -1.12 -6.82
CA PHE A 229 -4.41 -0.11 -7.84
C PHE A 229 -5.12 1.21 -7.51
N ILE A 230 -6.38 1.16 -7.07
CA ILE A 230 -7.18 2.36 -6.77
C ILE A 230 -6.73 3.07 -5.49
N GLU A 231 -6.48 2.30 -4.43
CA GLU A 231 -6.25 2.81 -3.09
C GLU A 231 -4.80 3.24 -2.87
N LYS A 232 -3.85 2.56 -3.53
CA LYS A 232 -2.42 2.84 -3.37
C LYS A 232 -1.85 3.49 -4.62
N ILE A 233 -1.85 2.75 -5.73
CA ILE A 233 -1.14 3.18 -6.95
C ILE A 233 -1.67 4.52 -7.45
N PHE A 234 -2.96 4.59 -7.74
CA PHE A 234 -3.64 5.77 -8.26
C PHE A 234 -3.51 6.98 -7.34
N GLN A 235 -3.54 6.78 -6.01
CA GLN A 235 -3.39 7.86 -5.04
C GLN A 235 -1.96 8.41 -5.03
N PHE A 236 -0.94 7.55 -4.97
CA PHE A 236 0.44 8.02 -4.85
C PHE A 236 0.95 8.63 -6.16
N ILE A 237 0.61 8.09 -7.33
CA ILE A 237 1.08 8.65 -8.61
C ILE A 237 0.51 10.06 -8.86
N LYS A 238 -0.71 10.34 -8.38
CA LYS A 238 -1.28 11.69 -8.41
C LYS A 238 -0.52 12.65 -7.51
N SER A 239 -0.10 12.20 -6.33
CA SER A 239 0.73 13.00 -5.41
C SER A 239 2.15 13.22 -5.97
N ASP A 240 2.80 12.15 -6.44
CA ASP A 240 4.21 12.13 -6.87
C ASP A 240 4.42 12.78 -8.25
N SER A 241 3.35 13.14 -8.96
CA SER A 241 3.38 13.91 -10.22
C SER A 241 3.25 15.42 -10.03
N LEU A 242 3.08 15.89 -8.79
CA LEU A 242 3.13 17.31 -8.45
C LEU A 242 4.56 17.87 -8.63
N PRO A 243 4.74 19.20 -8.73
CA PRO A 243 6.03 19.81 -9.09
C PRO A 243 7.14 19.66 -8.04
N THR A 244 6.77 19.33 -6.80
CA THR A 244 7.70 19.19 -5.67
C THR A 244 7.54 17.83 -5.00
N PRO A 245 7.78 16.72 -5.73
CA PRO A 245 7.77 15.40 -5.10
C PRO A 245 9.04 15.23 -4.26
N ARG A 246 9.02 14.27 -3.35
CA ARG A 246 10.21 13.88 -2.57
C ARG A 246 10.63 12.45 -2.89
N PRO A 247 11.91 12.09 -2.76
CA PRO A 247 12.34 10.70 -2.70
C PRO A 247 11.68 9.99 -1.52
N ILE A 248 11.47 8.67 -1.64
CA ILE A 248 10.91 7.88 -0.53
C ILE A 248 11.88 7.79 0.64
N SER A 249 13.18 7.70 0.35
CA SER A 249 14.27 7.77 1.32
C SER A 249 14.93 9.14 1.22
N ILE A 250 14.68 9.99 2.22
CA ILE A 250 15.20 11.35 2.32
C ILE A 250 15.66 11.60 3.75
N GLU A 251 16.74 12.36 3.91
CA GLU A 251 17.25 12.73 5.21
C GLU A 251 16.21 13.56 5.99
N ALA A 252 15.98 13.20 7.25
CA ALA A 252 15.12 13.92 8.17
C ALA A 252 15.90 14.27 9.42
N THR A 253 16.02 15.56 9.74
CA THR A 253 16.93 16.05 10.79
C THR A 253 16.18 16.63 11.99
N ASN A 254 14.99 17.17 11.76
CA ASN A 254 14.16 17.80 12.79
C ASN A 254 12.76 17.16 12.86
N LEU A 255 11.98 17.53 13.87
CA LEU A 255 10.65 16.96 14.12
C LEU A 255 9.66 17.20 12.98
N THR A 256 9.75 18.37 12.32
CA THR A 256 8.91 18.70 11.18
C THR A 256 9.24 17.79 10.00
N ASP A 257 10.53 17.61 9.69
CA ASP A 257 10.96 16.70 8.62
C ASP A 257 10.42 15.28 8.86
N ILE A 258 10.58 14.77 10.09
CA ILE A 258 10.11 13.43 10.48
C ILE A 258 8.60 13.32 10.30
N SER A 259 7.82 14.30 10.78
CA SER A 259 6.37 14.28 10.65
C SER A 259 5.89 14.30 9.20
N GLN A 260 6.64 14.95 8.30
CA GLN A 260 6.32 15.03 6.87
C GLN A 260 6.59 13.72 6.13
N LEU A 261 7.33 12.77 6.72
CA LEU A 261 7.55 11.45 6.13
C LEU A 261 6.31 10.56 6.25
N TYR A 262 5.37 10.86 7.13
CA TYR A 262 4.11 10.12 7.25
C TYR A 262 3.11 10.59 6.17
N ASP A 263 3.38 10.22 4.91
CA ASP A 263 2.61 10.62 3.74
C ASP A 263 2.42 9.46 2.74
N LEU A 264 1.64 9.72 1.67
CA LEU A 264 1.38 8.71 0.62
C LEU A 264 2.64 8.16 -0.06
N ILE A 265 3.76 8.88 -0.03
CA ILE A 265 5.01 8.42 -0.65
C ILE A 265 5.62 7.31 0.21
N THR A 266 5.69 7.47 1.52
CA THR A 266 6.22 6.42 2.40
C THR A 266 5.36 5.16 2.34
N TYR A 267 4.04 5.30 2.50
CA TYR A 267 3.12 4.17 2.58
C TYR A 267 2.88 3.54 1.18
N TYR A 268 2.33 4.30 0.24
CA TYR A 268 1.78 3.73 -0.99
C TYR A 268 2.82 3.55 -2.10
N LYS A 269 3.78 4.48 -2.25
CA LYS A 269 4.91 4.24 -3.16
C LYS A 269 5.78 3.11 -2.62
N GLY A 270 6.01 3.03 -1.30
CA GLY A 270 6.73 1.93 -0.66
C GLY A 270 6.07 0.56 -0.88
N ALA A 271 4.75 0.48 -0.72
CA ALA A 271 4.00 -0.74 -1.02
C ALA A 271 4.07 -1.12 -2.51
N THR A 272 3.97 -0.13 -3.39
CA THR A 272 4.01 -0.37 -4.84
C THR A 272 5.41 -0.78 -5.31
N LEU A 273 6.48 -0.25 -4.71
CA LEU A 273 7.84 -0.71 -4.95
C LEU A 273 8.00 -2.18 -4.53
N THR A 274 7.40 -2.58 -3.41
CA THR A 274 7.40 -3.97 -2.97
C THR A 274 6.65 -4.87 -3.97
N ARG A 275 5.48 -4.44 -4.46
CA ARG A 275 4.73 -5.14 -5.53
C ARG A 275 5.56 -5.25 -6.83
N MET A 276 6.21 -4.17 -7.25
CA MET A 276 7.08 -4.16 -8.44
C MET A 276 8.27 -5.10 -8.27
N MET A 277 8.88 -5.17 -7.09
CA MET A 277 9.91 -6.17 -6.77
C MET A 277 9.36 -7.60 -6.87
N SER A 278 8.16 -7.86 -6.35
CA SER A 278 7.50 -9.17 -6.50
C SER A 278 7.33 -9.56 -7.97
N MET A 279 6.96 -8.61 -8.83
CA MET A 279 6.77 -8.84 -10.25
C MET A 279 8.06 -9.32 -10.96
N PHE A 280 9.25 -8.84 -10.56
CA PHE A 280 10.50 -9.24 -11.23
C PHE A 280 11.32 -10.30 -10.49
N LEU A 281 11.14 -10.46 -9.17
CA LEU A 281 11.74 -11.54 -8.38
C LEU A 281 10.90 -12.83 -8.40
N GLY A 282 9.58 -12.67 -8.54
CA GLY A 282 8.58 -13.68 -8.23
C GLY A 282 8.24 -13.71 -6.74
N ASP A 283 6.96 -13.94 -6.42
CA ASP A 283 6.43 -13.87 -5.04
C ASP A 283 7.21 -14.75 -4.05
N LYS A 284 7.59 -15.97 -4.47
CA LYS A 284 8.36 -16.89 -3.63
C LYS A 284 9.74 -16.36 -3.28
N THR A 285 10.44 -15.75 -4.25
CA THR A 285 11.78 -15.19 -4.05
C THR A 285 11.70 -13.96 -3.17
N LEU A 286 10.71 -13.07 -3.40
CA LEU A 286 10.47 -11.91 -2.54
C LEU A 286 10.20 -12.35 -1.10
N GLN A 287 9.27 -13.30 -0.90
CA GLN A 287 8.95 -13.85 0.41
C GLN A 287 10.20 -14.42 1.09
N GLN A 288 10.97 -15.28 0.40
CA GLN A 288 12.21 -15.84 0.95
C GLN A 288 13.22 -14.76 1.34
N GLY A 289 13.40 -13.72 0.53
CA GLY A 289 14.28 -12.61 0.85
C GLY A 289 13.82 -11.82 2.08
N ILE A 290 12.52 -11.56 2.23
CA ILE A 290 11.95 -10.94 3.44
C ILE A 290 12.14 -11.83 4.67
N GLN A 291 11.94 -13.14 4.54
CA GLN A 291 12.21 -14.10 5.64
C GLN A 291 13.68 -14.07 6.07
N MET A 292 14.61 -14.07 5.11
CA MET A 292 16.05 -14.01 5.38
C MET A 292 16.43 -12.69 6.03
N TYR A 293 15.89 -11.58 5.54
CA TYR A 293 16.05 -10.23 6.09
C TYR A 293 15.60 -10.15 7.56
N LEU A 294 14.38 -10.61 7.87
CA LEU A 294 13.82 -10.58 9.21
C LEU A 294 14.62 -11.47 10.18
N LYS A 295 14.99 -12.69 9.76
CA LYS A 295 15.81 -13.62 10.57
C LYS A 295 17.20 -13.07 10.82
N GLY A 296 17.84 -12.52 9.80
CA GLY A 296 19.21 -12.01 9.87
C GLY A 296 19.36 -10.74 10.71
N LEU A 297 18.31 -9.91 10.81
CA LEU A 297 18.33 -8.62 11.51
C LEU A 297 17.43 -8.59 12.75
N SER A 298 16.91 -9.74 13.20
CA SER A 298 16.04 -9.82 14.38
C SER A 298 16.60 -9.04 15.58
N TYR A 299 15.75 -8.21 16.19
CA TYR A 299 16.07 -7.33 17.33
C TYR A 299 17.12 -6.25 17.06
N SER A 300 17.37 -5.95 15.78
CA SER A 300 18.30 -4.93 15.32
C SER A 300 17.59 -3.87 14.48
N SER A 301 18.37 -2.99 13.89
CA SER A 301 17.90 -1.95 12.99
C SER A 301 18.47 -2.13 11.59
N THR A 302 17.86 -1.48 10.61
CA THR A 302 18.10 -1.73 9.18
C THR A 302 18.17 -0.46 8.34
N THR A 303 18.89 -0.53 7.22
CA THR A 303 18.76 0.41 6.09
C THR A 303 18.22 -0.29 4.84
N GLN A 304 17.97 0.46 3.78
CA GLN A 304 17.54 -0.12 2.50
C GLN A 304 18.63 -1.01 1.88
N GLU A 305 19.92 -0.69 2.08
CA GLU A 305 21.04 -1.51 1.61
C GLU A 305 21.03 -2.90 2.24
N ASP A 306 20.65 -3.01 3.51
CA ASP A 306 20.48 -4.31 4.15
C ASP A 306 19.36 -5.12 3.48
N LEU A 307 18.21 -4.51 3.19
CA LEU A 307 17.11 -5.17 2.48
C LEU A 307 17.56 -5.68 1.10
N TRP A 308 18.25 -4.85 0.31
CA TRP A 308 18.76 -5.21 -1.01
C TRP A 308 19.65 -6.45 -0.94
N LYS A 309 20.58 -6.49 0.01
CA LYS A 309 21.49 -7.62 0.19
C LYS A 309 20.77 -8.95 0.42
N TYR A 310 19.70 -8.98 1.23
CA TYR A 310 18.94 -10.21 1.48
C TYR A 310 18.07 -10.60 0.28
N LEU A 311 17.50 -9.63 -0.44
CA LEU A 311 16.76 -9.89 -1.68
C LEU A 311 17.68 -10.42 -2.80
N ASP A 312 18.87 -9.84 -2.96
CA ASP A 312 19.91 -10.33 -3.88
C ASP A 312 20.27 -11.78 -3.56
N GLN A 313 20.47 -12.09 -2.28
CA GLN A 313 20.81 -13.45 -1.84
C GLN A 313 19.69 -14.45 -2.15
N ALA A 314 18.43 -14.08 -1.89
CA ALA A 314 17.28 -14.92 -2.24
C ALA A 314 17.14 -15.12 -3.76
N ALA A 315 17.49 -14.10 -4.56
CA ALA A 315 17.55 -14.18 -6.02
C ALA A 315 18.81 -14.89 -6.55
N ASN A 316 19.60 -15.56 -5.70
CA ASN A 316 20.89 -16.19 -6.06
C ASN A 316 21.87 -15.24 -6.78
N HIS A 317 21.83 -13.95 -6.46
CA HIS A 317 22.63 -12.89 -7.07
C HIS A 317 22.48 -12.78 -8.60
N THR A 318 21.33 -13.22 -9.15
CA THR A 318 21.03 -13.13 -10.59
C THR A 318 20.51 -11.76 -11.01
N ILE A 319 20.02 -10.97 -10.04
CA ILE A 319 19.48 -9.63 -10.20
C ILE A 319 20.22 -8.74 -9.19
N ASP A 320 20.60 -7.53 -9.63
CA ASP A 320 21.26 -6.52 -8.80
C ASP A 320 20.19 -5.54 -8.28
N ILE A 321 19.64 -5.85 -7.10
CA ILE A 321 18.49 -5.13 -6.54
C ILE A 321 18.87 -3.71 -6.16
N GLU A 322 20.04 -3.50 -5.57
CA GLU A 322 20.52 -2.17 -5.19
C GLU A 322 20.60 -1.26 -6.41
N ARG A 323 21.19 -1.74 -7.52
CA ARG A 323 21.30 -0.96 -8.76
C ARG A 323 19.94 -0.60 -9.34
N ILE A 324 18.97 -1.52 -9.29
CA ILE A 324 17.62 -1.27 -9.79
C ILE A 324 16.90 -0.26 -8.90
N MET A 325 16.89 -0.49 -7.59
CA MET A 325 16.02 0.20 -6.63
C MET A 325 16.57 1.55 -6.18
N THR A 326 17.88 1.80 -6.28
CA THR A 326 18.49 3.10 -5.92
C THR A 326 17.80 4.27 -6.61
N GLY A 327 17.49 4.14 -7.91
CA GLY A 327 16.79 5.19 -8.64
C GLY A 327 15.34 5.38 -8.20
N TRP A 328 14.69 4.31 -7.75
CA TRP A 328 13.31 4.35 -7.29
C TRP A 328 13.17 4.90 -5.86
N THR A 329 14.19 4.72 -5.01
CA THR A 329 14.12 5.16 -3.61
C THR A 329 14.76 6.52 -3.35
N ARG A 330 15.84 6.85 -4.05
CA ARG A 330 16.63 8.08 -3.82
C ARG A 330 16.30 9.21 -4.80
N GLN A 331 15.49 8.97 -5.83
CA GLN A 331 15.01 10.01 -6.74
C GLN A 331 13.53 10.29 -6.47
N ALA A 332 13.13 11.56 -6.63
CA ALA A 332 11.74 11.97 -6.48
C ALA A 332 10.95 11.72 -7.77
N GLY A 333 9.64 11.51 -7.67
CA GLY A 333 8.80 11.28 -8.83
C GLY A 333 8.98 9.90 -9.46
N TYR A 334 8.51 9.79 -10.70
CA TYR A 334 8.51 8.58 -11.51
C TYR A 334 8.47 8.93 -13.01
N PRO A 335 8.80 8.00 -13.92
CA PRO A 335 8.84 8.28 -15.36
C PRO A 335 7.50 8.03 -16.06
N PHE A 336 7.34 8.62 -17.25
CA PHE A 336 6.49 8.03 -18.29
C PHE A 336 7.37 7.34 -19.34
N VAL A 337 6.84 6.28 -19.94
CA VAL A 337 7.46 5.55 -21.04
C VAL A 337 6.67 5.83 -22.31
N GLU A 338 7.36 6.37 -23.32
CA GLU A 338 6.80 6.53 -24.66
C GLU A 338 7.06 5.28 -25.49
N VAL A 339 5.99 4.73 -26.08
CA VAL A 339 5.99 3.52 -26.91
C VAL A 339 5.69 3.95 -28.34
N ASN A 340 6.72 3.96 -29.18
CA ASN A 340 6.63 4.35 -30.59
C ASN A 340 6.82 3.13 -31.49
N ARG A 341 5.79 2.73 -32.22
CA ARG A 341 5.88 1.60 -33.17
C ARG A 341 6.29 2.08 -34.57
N ASN A 342 7.12 1.27 -35.22
CA ASN A 342 7.48 1.42 -36.61
C ASN A 342 6.56 0.54 -37.46
N TYR A 343 5.52 1.15 -38.02
CA TYR A 343 4.56 0.49 -38.90
C TYR A 343 5.11 0.33 -40.32
N SER A 344 4.75 -0.76 -41.01
CA SER A 344 5.13 -0.93 -42.41
C SER A 344 4.40 0.10 -43.29
N ARG A 345 5.10 0.65 -44.28
CA ARG A 345 4.51 1.52 -45.31
C ARG A 345 3.92 0.74 -46.49
N THR A 346 3.90 -0.59 -46.43
CA THR A 346 3.40 -1.45 -47.52
C THR A 346 1.97 -1.90 -47.27
N GLU A 347 1.15 -1.96 -48.33
CA GLU A 347 -0.25 -2.47 -48.28
C GLU A 347 -0.37 -3.95 -47.88
N GLN A 348 0.76 -4.66 -47.75
CA GLN A 348 0.83 -6.05 -47.29
C GLN A 348 1.27 -6.05 -45.81
N PRO A 349 0.44 -6.60 -44.89
CA PRO A 349 0.82 -6.75 -43.48
C PRO A 349 2.06 -7.64 -43.38
N MET A 350 3.17 -7.10 -42.89
CA MET A 350 4.29 -7.94 -42.48
C MET A 350 4.09 -8.40 -41.04
N VAL A 351 4.35 -9.68 -40.78
CA VAL A 351 4.49 -10.21 -39.42
C VAL A 351 5.89 -9.83 -38.96
N GLY A 352 5.99 -9.03 -37.91
CA GLY A 352 7.26 -8.55 -37.37
C GLY A 352 7.48 -7.05 -37.62
N GLY A 353 7.62 -6.30 -36.53
CA GLY A 353 7.91 -4.88 -36.55
C GLY A 353 8.97 -4.49 -35.53
N HIS A 354 9.26 -3.20 -35.44
CA HIS A 354 10.11 -2.65 -34.38
C HIS A 354 9.30 -1.66 -33.55
N MET A 355 9.54 -1.60 -32.25
CA MET A 355 9.11 -0.48 -31.41
C MET A 355 10.31 0.13 -30.71
N VAL A 356 10.25 1.43 -30.48
CA VAL A 356 11.20 2.16 -29.67
C VAL A 356 10.47 2.58 -28.39
N ILE A 357 10.99 2.12 -27.26
CA ILE A 357 10.55 2.58 -25.95
C ILE A 357 11.54 3.63 -25.43
N SER A 358 11.06 4.71 -24.84
CA SER A 358 11.89 5.75 -24.24
C SER A 358 11.31 6.23 -22.91
N GLN A 359 12.17 6.63 -21.97
CA GLN A 359 11.73 7.12 -20.65
C GLN A 359 12.04 8.60 -20.47
N GLN A 360 11.14 9.31 -19.78
CA GLN A 360 11.35 10.68 -19.31
C GLN A 360 10.66 10.87 -17.95
N PRO A 361 11.17 11.73 -17.05
CA PRO A 361 10.46 12.08 -15.83
C PRO A 361 9.06 12.62 -16.12
N PHE A 362 8.05 12.17 -15.38
CA PHE A 362 6.69 12.68 -15.49
C PHE A 362 6.43 13.78 -14.44
N SER A 363 5.81 14.87 -14.86
CA SER A 363 5.34 15.96 -13.99
C SER A 363 4.16 16.65 -14.63
N LEU A 364 3.16 17.02 -13.82
CA LEU A 364 1.97 17.75 -14.29
C LEU A 364 2.28 19.20 -14.68
N LEU A 365 3.36 19.78 -14.17
CA LEU A 365 3.87 21.09 -14.60
C LEU A 365 5.24 20.88 -15.24
N SER A 366 5.37 21.33 -16.48
CA SER A 366 6.63 21.31 -17.24
C SER A 366 7.61 22.33 -16.65
N THR A 367 8.28 21.95 -15.57
CA THR A 367 9.30 22.78 -14.90
C THR A 367 10.67 22.11 -14.83
N THR A 368 10.80 20.85 -15.27
CA THR A 368 11.99 20.05 -15.02
C THR A 368 12.66 19.58 -16.31
N THR A 369 13.88 20.10 -16.52
CA THR A 369 14.90 19.58 -17.46
C THR A 369 15.74 18.49 -16.81
N LYS A 370 15.14 17.66 -15.95
CA LYS A 370 15.88 16.64 -15.17
C LYS A 370 16.27 15.48 -16.08
N SER A 371 17.54 15.08 -16.04
CA SER A 371 18.07 13.88 -16.70
C SER A 371 17.99 12.63 -15.81
N GLU A 372 17.03 12.61 -14.87
CA GLU A 372 16.76 11.48 -13.98
C GLU A 372 16.34 10.26 -14.81
N LYS A 373 16.87 9.10 -14.44
CA LYS A 373 16.64 7.82 -15.13
C LYS A 373 16.37 6.74 -14.09
N TRP A 374 15.45 5.85 -14.44
CA TRP A 374 15.10 4.68 -13.66
C TRP A 374 15.50 3.40 -14.39
N TRP A 375 15.75 2.34 -13.62
CA TRP A 375 15.79 0.99 -14.14
C TRP A 375 14.36 0.45 -14.18
N ILE A 376 13.73 0.58 -15.34
CA ILE A 376 12.32 0.24 -15.52
C ILE A 376 12.20 -1.23 -15.95
N PRO A 377 11.50 -2.08 -15.17
CA PRO A 377 11.14 -3.42 -15.61
C PRO A 377 9.96 -3.35 -16.59
N PHE A 378 10.26 -3.15 -17.87
CA PHE A 378 9.24 -2.98 -18.89
C PHE A 378 8.61 -4.32 -19.29
N LYS A 379 7.27 -4.35 -19.33
CA LYS A 379 6.47 -5.42 -19.92
C LYS A 379 5.44 -4.82 -20.87
N TYR A 380 5.08 -5.60 -21.88
CA TYR A 380 3.99 -5.29 -22.79
C TYR A 380 3.26 -6.57 -23.21
N PHE A 381 2.00 -6.43 -23.61
CA PHE A 381 1.17 -7.47 -24.22
C PHE A 381 0.63 -7.00 -25.57
N ASP A 382 0.37 -7.94 -26.45
CA ASP A 382 -0.34 -7.73 -27.72
C ASP A 382 -1.52 -8.70 -27.81
N ARG A 383 -2.26 -8.68 -28.92
CA ARG A 383 -3.43 -9.54 -29.13
C ARG A 383 -3.14 -11.05 -29.07
N THR A 384 -1.88 -11.45 -29.28
CA THR A 384 -1.47 -12.87 -29.24
C THR A 384 -1.11 -13.33 -27.83
N PHE A 385 -1.00 -12.40 -26.87
CA PHE A 385 -0.70 -12.71 -25.50
C PHE A 385 -1.85 -13.48 -24.84
N ASN A 386 -1.54 -14.70 -24.41
CA ASN A 386 -2.47 -15.52 -23.65
C ASN A 386 -2.31 -15.18 -22.16
N GLN A 387 -3.39 -14.73 -21.49
CA GLN A 387 -3.37 -14.45 -20.05
C GLN A 387 -2.88 -15.65 -19.21
N SER A 388 -3.02 -16.88 -19.71
CA SER A 388 -2.52 -18.10 -19.05
C SER A 388 -1.02 -18.38 -19.25
N SER A 389 -0.35 -17.71 -20.19
CA SER A 389 1.11 -17.74 -20.29
C SER A 389 1.70 -16.65 -19.41
N ASN A 390 1.85 -16.96 -18.12
CA ASN A 390 2.64 -16.12 -17.22
C ASN A 390 4.05 -15.90 -17.78
N ALA A 391 4.44 -14.63 -17.84
CA ALA A 391 5.74 -14.08 -18.21
C ALA A 391 6.02 -13.89 -19.71
N SER A 392 5.66 -12.71 -20.24
CA SER A 392 6.64 -12.02 -21.08
C SER A 392 7.89 -11.75 -20.24
N GLU A 393 9.06 -12.06 -20.80
CA GLU A 393 10.36 -11.79 -20.16
C GLU A 393 10.47 -10.29 -19.84
N ILE A 394 11.06 -9.96 -18.69
CA ILE A 394 11.24 -8.55 -18.31
C ILE A 394 12.27 -7.90 -19.20
N ILE A 395 11.88 -6.78 -19.80
CA ILE A 395 12.76 -5.98 -20.62
C ILE A 395 13.26 -4.82 -19.77
N TRP A 396 14.53 -4.85 -19.40
CA TRP A 396 15.12 -3.73 -18.65
C TRP A 396 15.34 -2.52 -19.58
N LEU A 397 14.68 -1.41 -19.26
CA LEU A 397 14.93 -0.08 -19.82
C LEU A 397 15.72 0.72 -18.78
N ASN A 398 17.04 0.75 -18.96
CA ASN A 398 18.00 1.40 -18.06
C ASN A 398 18.76 2.57 -18.72
N ASP A 399 18.42 2.89 -19.97
CA ASP A 399 18.90 4.05 -20.70
C ASP A 399 17.72 4.89 -21.20
N THR A 400 18.00 5.96 -21.93
CA THR A 400 16.98 6.89 -22.45
C THR A 400 15.99 6.19 -23.36
N SER A 401 16.46 5.24 -24.19
CA SER A 401 15.61 4.48 -25.09
C SER A 401 16.16 3.09 -25.42
N LYS A 402 15.28 2.22 -25.90
CA LYS A 402 15.61 0.87 -26.35
C LYS A 402 14.72 0.48 -27.53
N THR A 403 15.32 -0.14 -28.55
CA THR A 403 14.57 -0.71 -29.67
C THR A 403 14.30 -2.18 -29.43
N LEU A 404 13.06 -2.60 -29.67
CA LEU A 404 12.57 -3.97 -29.47
C LEU A 404 11.99 -4.50 -30.78
N THR A 405 12.21 -5.77 -31.05
CA THR A 405 11.52 -6.49 -32.12
C THR A 405 10.18 -7.00 -31.58
N ILE A 406 9.10 -6.76 -32.30
CA ILE A 406 7.74 -7.14 -31.90
C ILE A 406 7.13 -8.08 -32.94
N THR A 407 6.23 -8.95 -32.49
CA THR A 407 5.48 -9.88 -33.33
C THR A 407 4.13 -9.32 -33.79
N ALA A 408 3.60 -8.34 -33.06
CA ALA A 408 2.34 -7.66 -33.37
C ALA A 408 2.35 -7.08 -34.79
N SER A 409 1.28 -7.33 -35.55
CA SER A 409 1.09 -6.75 -36.89
C SER A 409 0.71 -5.27 -36.80
N ASP A 410 0.74 -4.55 -37.93
CA ASP A 410 0.37 -3.13 -37.99
C ASP A 410 -1.10 -2.86 -37.58
N SER A 411 -1.96 -3.88 -37.61
CA SER A 411 -3.36 -3.81 -37.18
C SER A 411 -3.62 -4.28 -35.75
N ASP A 412 -2.61 -4.84 -35.07
CA ASP A 412 -2.74 -5.26 -33.67
C ASP A 412 -2.28 -4.12 -32.76
N TRP A 413 -2.96 -3.91 -31.63
CA TRP A 413 -2.50 -2.99 -30.59
C TRP A 413 -1.37 -3.62 -29.75
N ILE A 414 -0.55 -2.77 -29.14
CA ILE A 414 0.37 -3.12 -28.05
C ILE A 414 -0.02 -2.33 -26.80
N LEU A 415 -0.10 -3.01 -25.65
CA LEU A 415 -0.30 -2.40 -24.35
C LEU A 415 0.96 -2.58 -23.50
N ALA A 416 1.56 -1.48 -23.08
CA ALA A 416 2.66 -1.48 -22.13
C ALA A 416 2.14 -1.39 -20.69
N ASN A 417 2.98 -1.81 -19.74
CA ASN A 417 2.68 -1.78 -18.31
C ASN A 417 1.35 -2.44 -17.91
N PRO A 418 1.13 -3.70 -18.31
CA PRO A 418 -0.11 -4.39 -17.94
C PRO A 418 -0.27 -4.44 -16.42
N ASP A 419 -1.50 -4.19 -15.97
CA ASP A 419 -1.93 -4.16 -14.57
C ASP A 419 -1.11 -3.23 -13.68
N TYR A 420 -0.49 -2.23 -14.31
CA TYR A 420 0.36 -1.23 -13.67
C TYR A 420 1.43 -1.88 -12.78
N LEU A 421 2.04 -2.97 -13.26
CA LEU A 421 3.04 -3.72 -12.50
C LEU A 421 4.35 -2.95 -12.30
N GLY A 422 4.67 -2.04 -13.22
CA GLY A 422 5.75 -1.06 -13.07
C GLY A 422 5.23 0.32 -12.71
N ILE A 423 6.05 1.11 -12.02
CA ILE A 423 5.71 2.48 -11.60
C ILE A 423 6.05 3.46 -12.74
N TYR A 424 5.25 3.44 -13.81
CA TYR A 424 5.39 4.39 -14.90
C TYR A 424 4.09 4.57 -15.68
N ARG A 425 3.89 5.78 -16.21
CA ARG A 425 2.80 6.06 -17.16
C ARG A 425 3.20 5.62 -18.56
N THR A 426 2.21 5.34 -19.40
CA THR A 426 2.42 4.92 -20.79
C THR A 426 1.87 5.96 -21.76
N LYS A 427 2.73 6.42 -22.68
CA LYS A 427 2.35 7.26 -23.82
C LYS A 427 2.54 6.47 -25.10
N TYR A 428 1.52 6.39 -25.94
CA TYR A 428 1.57 5.65 -27.20
C TYR A 428 1.66 6.60 -28.39
N ASP A 429 2.24 6.12 -29.49
CA ASP A 429 2.11 6.80 -30.79
C ASP A 429 0.63 6.85 -31.25
N PRO A 430 0.26 7.80 -32.13
CA PRO A 430 -1.14 8.01 -32.51
C PRO A 430 -1.83 6.79 -33.13
N GLN A 431 -1.11 5.97 -33.89
CA GLN A 431 -1.70 4.79 -34.53
C GLN A 431 -1.98 3.70 -33.50
N ASN A 432 -1.05 3.43 -32.59
CA ASN A 432 -1.27 2.46 -31.53
C ASN A 432 -2.38 2.91 -30.58
N PHE A 433 -2.43 4.20 -30.24
CA PHE A 433 -3.51 4.78 -29.43
C PHE A 433 -4.88 4.56 -30.07
N TRP A 434 -5.00 4.78 -31.39
CA TRP A 434 -6.24 4.50 -32.11
C TRP A 434 -6.63 3.02 -32.08
N LEU A 435 -5.67 2.10 -32.24
CA LEU A 435 -5.91 0.65 -32.16
C LEU A 435 -6.41 0.23 -30.76
N ILE A 436 -5.86 0.82 -29.70
CA ILE A 436 -6.32 0.59 -28.31
C ILE A 436 -7.75 1.10 -28.14
N MET A 437 -8.07 2.32 -28.60
CA MET A 437 -9.42 2.88 -28.53
C MET A 437 -10.43 2.00 -29.26
N ALA A 438 -10.10 1.58 -30.49
CA ALA A 438 -10.96 0.69 -31.27
C ALA A 438 -11.20 -0.65 -30.57
N GLN A 439 -10.18 -1.21 -29.90
CA GLN A 439 -10.35 -2.43 -29.10
C GLN A 439 -11.27 -2.20 -27.91
N LEU A 440 -11.10 -1.10 -27.16
CA LEU A 440 -11.95 -0.79 -26.01
C LEU A 440 -13.43 -0.62 -26.41
N GLU A 441 -13.71 0.01 -27.55
CA GLU A 441 -15.07 0.14 -28.07
C GLU A 441 -15.64 -1.19 -28.59
N MET A 442 -14.83 -2.03 -29.21
CA MET A 442 -15.24 -3.33 -29.76
C MET A 442 -15.47 -4.37 -28.67
N ASP A 443 -14.50 -4.56 -27.78
CA ASP A 443 -14.53 -5.48 -26.65
C ASP A 443 -13.46 -5.04 -25.63
N HIS A 444 -13.87 -4.22 -24.66
CA HIS A 444 -12.98 -3.80 -23.58
C HIS A 444 -12.57 -4.97 -22.66
N THR A 445 -13.36 -6.04 -22.57
CA THR A 445 -13.13 -7.10 -21.58
C THR A 445 -11.90 -7.96 -21.88
N CYS A 446 -11.36 -7.93 -23.11
CA CYS A 446 -10.11 -8.57 -23.43
C CYS A 446 -8.88 -7.89 -22.79
N ILE A 447 -9.02 -6.63 -22.36
CA ILE A 447 -7.99 -5.87 -21.65
C ILE A 447 -8.28 -5.99 -20.15
N PRO A 448 -7.33 -6.39 -19.30
CA PRO A 448 -7.53 -6.50 -17.85
C PRO A 448 -8.04 -5.20 -17.20
N THR A 449 -8.84 -5.31 -16.14
CA THR A 449 -9.54 -4.15 -15.57
C THR A 449 -8.61 -3.06 -15.03
N ILE A 450 -7.51 -3.45 -14.36
CA ILE A 450 -6.50 -2.50 -13.88
C ILE A 450 -5.86 -1.78 -15.06
N THR A 451 -5.51 -2.52 -16.11
CA THR A 451 -4.96 -1.93 -17.35
C THR A 451 -5.91 -0.91 -17.97
N ARG A 452 -7.23 -1.17 -17.99
CA ARG A 452 -8.22 -0.21 -18.49
C ARG A 452 -8.28 1.06 -17.63
N GLY A 453 -8.30 0.91 -16.30
CA GLY A 453 -8.27 2.05 -15.38
C GLY A 453 -6.98 2.87 -15.53
N ALA A 454 -5.83 2.21 -15.66
CA ALA A 454 -4.55 2.85 -15.92
C ALA A 454 -4.52 3.65 -17.22
N LEU A 455 -5.10 3.11 -18.31
CA LEU A 455 -5.21 3.83 -19.58
C LEU A 455 -6.01 5.12 -19.43
N VAL A 456 -7.13 5.09 -18.69
CA VAL A 456 -7.94 6.28 -18.40
C VAL A 456 -7.13 7.31 -17.61
N ASP A 457 -6.45 6.90 -16.53
CA ASP A 457 -5.62 7.83 -15.74
C ASP A 457 -4.49 8.43 -16.58
N ASP A 458 -3.78 7.60 -17.35
CA ASP A 458 -2.65 8.00 -18.19
C ASP A 458 -3.04 9.08 -19.19
N VAL A 459 -4.14 8.90 -19.95
CA VAL A 459 -4.52 9.92 -20.95
C VAL A 459 -4.88 11.26 -20.30
N PHE A 460 -5.60 11.27 -19.18
CA PHE A 460 -5.93 12.51 -18.50
C PHE A 460 -4.69 13.19 -17.92
N ALA A 461 -3.78 12.44 -17.32
CA ALA A 461 -2.54 12.96 -16.77
C ALA A 461 -1.61 13.48 -17.87
N LEU A 462 -1.44 12.75 -18.97
CA LEU A 462 -0.63 13.15 -20.13
C LEU A 462 -1.21 14.39 -20.82
N SER A 463 -2.53 14.48 -20.97
CA SER A 463 -3.22 15.64 -21.54
C SER A 463 -2.98 16.88 -20.68
N ARG A 464 -3.12 16.75 -19.35
CA ARG A 464 -2.83 17.84 -18.39
C ARG A 464 -1.37 18.27 -18.42
N ALA A 465 -0.45 17.33 -18.65
CA ALA A 465 0.98 17.61 -18.84
C ALA A 465 1.31 18.15 -20.25
N SER A 466 0.31 18.38 -21.12
CA SER A 466 0.48 18.83 -22.51
C SER A 466 1.32 17.88 -23.38
N LEU A 467 1.30 16.58 -23.08
CA LEU A 467 2.05 15.54 -23.80
C LEU A 467 1.24 14.86 -24.92
N ILE A 468 -0.08 14.98 -24.88
CA ILE A 468 -1.04 14.50 -25.89
C ILE A 468 -2.12 15.57 -26.14
N ASN A 469 -3.01 15.36 -27.12
CA ASN A 469 -4.05 16.34 -27.41
C ASN A 469 -5.13 16.35 -26.32
N ALA A 470 -5.69 17.53 -26.05
CA ALA A 470 -6.75 17.70 -25.06
C ALA A 470 -8.03 16.89 -25.36
N SER A 471 -8.25 16.52 -26.63
CA SER A 471 -9.38 15.69 -27.09
C SER A 471 -9.19 14.19 -26.85
N ASP A 472 -7.96 13.72 -26.67
CA ASP A 472 -7.64 12.29 -26.61
C ASP A 472 -8.31 11.59 -25.40
N PRO A 473 -8.31 12.18 -24.17
CA PRO A 473 -9.00 11.57 -23.03
C PRO A 473 -10.50 11.41 -23.25
N TYR A 474 -11.16 12.44 -23.78
CA TYR A 474 -12.59 12.42 -24.05
C TYR A 474 -12.96 11.40 -25.11
N THR A 475 -12.08 11.18 -26.10
CA THR A 475 -12.27 10.14 -27.11
C THR A 475 -12.11 8.74 -26.52
N LEU A 476 -11.07 8.53 -25.69
CA LEU A 476 -10.84 7.25 -25.02
C LEU A 476 -12.05 6.84 -24.18
N ILE A 477 -12.55 7.71 -23.29
CA ILE A 477 -13.60 7.33 -22.32
C ILE A 477 -14.97 7.04 -22.95
N ARG A 478 -15.13 7.17 -24.27
CA ARG A 478 -16.38 6.81 -24.95
C ARG A 478 -16.79 5.36 -24.73
N TYR A 479 -15.81 4.44 -24.59
CA TYR A 479 -16.09 3.03 -24.33
C TYR A 479 -16.78 2.80 -22.97
N LEU A 480 -16.68 3.75 -22.02
CA LEU A 480 -17.27 3.62 -20.69
C LEU A 480 -18.79 3.41 -20.73
N LYS A 481 -19.50 3.79 -21.80
CA LYS A 481 -20.92 3.45 -21.99
C LYS A 481 -21.19 1.94 -21.85
N ASN A 482 -20.19 1.10 -22.12
CA ASN A 482 -20.25 -0.37 -22.02
C ASN A 482 -19.51 -0.93 -20.80
N GLU A 483 -18.75 -0.11 -20.07
CA GLU A 483 -17.95 -0.56 -18.92
C GLU A 483 -18.82 -0.80 -17.68
N THR A 484 -18.49 -1.83 -16.92
CA THR A 484 -19.23 -2.18 -15.69
C THR A 484 -18.34 -2.47 -14.49
N ASP A 485 -17.03 -2.59 -14.67
CA ASP A 485 -16.10 -2.84 -13.57
C ASP A 485 -15.76 -1.56 -12.79
N PHE A 486 -15.54 -1.68 -11.49
CA PHE A 486 -15.35 -0.52 -10.61
C PHE A 486 -14.01 0.20 -10.84
N VAL A 487 -12.96 -0.50 -11.30
CA VAL A 487 -11.63 0.11 -11.43
C VAL A 487 -11.62 1.25 -12.45
N PRO A 488 -12.05 1.04 -13.72
CA PRO A 488 -12.01 2.12 -14.70
C PRO A 488 -13.02 3.22 -14.38
N TRP A 489 -14.16 2.87 -13.78
CA TRP A 489 -15.15 3.85 -13.34
C TRP A 489 -14.65 4.75 -12.21
N THR A 490 -13.98 4.21 -11.20
CA THR A 490 -13.42 5.02 -10.10
C THR A 490 -12.40 6.03 -10.62
N VAL A 491 -11.50 5.60 -11.52
CA VAL A 491 -10.53 6.50 -12.16
C VAL A 491 -11.24 7.55 -13.01
N ALA A 492 -12.17 7.13 -13.87
CA ALA A 492 -12.90 8.03 -14.76
C ALA A 492 -13.69 9.09 -13.99
N LEU A 493 -14.42 8.70 -12.94
CA LEU A 493 -15.18 9.62 -12.10
C LEU A 493 -14.26 10.62 -11.37
N SER A 494 -13.09 10.17 -10.90
CA SER A 494 -12.09 11.08 -10.33
C SER A 494 -11.61 12.12 -11.35
N ALA A 495 -11.36 11.70 -12.60
CA ALA A 495 -10.94 12.59 -13.68
C ALA A 495 -12.08 13.54 -14.11
N MET A 496 -13.30 13.04 -14.25
CA MET A 496 -14.49 13.83 -14.57
C MET A 496 -14.74 14.93 -13.54
N ASN A 497 -14.75 14.61 -12.26
CA ASN A 497 -14.90 15.58 -11.17
C ASN A 497 -13.80 16.64 -11.22
N GLN A 498 -12.56 16.25 -11.54
CA GLN A 498 -11.48 17.21 -11.71
C GLN A 498 -11.73 18.18 -12.89
N GLN A 499 -12.20 17.68 -14.03
CA GLN A 499 -12.54 18.53 -15.18
C GLN A 499 -13.70 19.47 -14.85
N GLU A 500 -14.72 19.00 -14.16
CA GLU A 500 -15.85 19.84 -13.72
C GLU A 500 -15.38 20.98 -12.82
N VAL A 501 -14.50 20.70 -11.85
CA VAL A 501 -13.93 21.74 -10.99
C VAL A 501 -13.11 22.77 -11.80
N LEU A 502 -12.31 22.32 -12.76
CA LEU A 502 -11.49 23.20 -13.60
C LEU A 502 -12.31 24.08 -14.54
N LEU A 503 -13.48 23.59 -14.97
CA LEU A 503 -14.33 24.25 -15.97
C LEU A 503 -15.61 24.84 -15.38
N ALA A 504 -15.77 24.85 -14.06
CA ALA A 504 -17.01 25.24 -13.38
C ALA A 504 -17.55 26.62 -13.77
N GLU A 505 -16.64 27.56 -14.11
CA GLU A 505 -16.97 28.94 -14.49
C GLU A 505 -16.89 29.18 -16.02
N GLN A 506 -16.81 28.12 -16.82
CA GLN A 506 -16.70 28.21 -18.29
C GLN A 506 -18.04 27.87 -18.96
N ASP A 507 -18.35 28.54 -20.06
CA ASP A 507 -19.61 28.34 -20.81
C ASP A 507 -19.81 26.90 -21.28
N ILE A 508 -18.72 26.15 -21.49
CA ILE A 508 -18.72 24.76 -21.97
C ILE A 508 -19.13 23.72 -20.91
N ILE A 509 -19.25 24.11 -19.63
CA ILE A 509 -19.47 23.15 -18.53
C ILE A 509 -20.74 22.31 -18.72
N LEU A 510 -21.81 22.91 -19.25
CA LEU A 510 -23.08 22.20 -19.48
C LEU A 510 -22.95 21.13 -20.55
N ASP A 511 -22.22 21.40 -21.63
CA ASP A 511 -21.97 20.41 -22.69
C ASP A 511 -21.12 19.25 -22.16
N LEU A 512 -20.13 19.56 -21.31
CA LEU A 512 -19.29 18.56 -20.66
C LEU A 512 -20.11 17.68 -19.71
N GLN A 513 -20.95 18.28 -18.87
CA GLN A 513 -21.83 17.56 -17.94
C GLN A 513 -22.82 16.65 -18.66
N ASN A 514 -23.41 17.13 -19.75
CA ASN A 514 -24.28 16.32 -20.60
C ASN A 514 -23.53 15.13 -21.20
N TYR A 515 -22.30 15.35 -21.69
CA TYR A 515 -21.45 14.28 -22.19
C TYR A 515 -21.15 13.23 -21.12
N PHE A 516 -20.72 13.64 -19.92
CA PHE A 516 -20.46 12.71 -18.81
C PHE A 516 -21.72 11.96 -18.38
N LEU A 517 -22.87 12.63 -18.33
CA LEU A 517 -24.14 12.01 -18.01
C LEU A 517 -24.49 10.90 -19.01
N GLU A 518 -24.29 11.10 -20.31
CA GLU A 518 -24.48 10.04 -21.31
C GLU A 518 -23.61 8.81 -21.08
N LEU A 519 -22.39 8.98 -20.56
CA LEU A 519 -21.50 7.87 -20.22
C LEU A 519 -21.99 7.12 -18.98
N ILE A 520 -22.44 7.85 -17.95
CA ILE A 520 -22.77 7.32 -16.61
C ILE A 520 -24.16 6.67 -16.57
N LEU A 521 -25.13 7.17 -17.34
CA LEU A 521 -26.53 6.70 -17.28
C LEU A 521 -26.70 5.18 -17.42
N PRO A 522 -26.03 4.47 -18.34
CA PRO A 522 -26.14 3.02 -18.45
C PRO A 522 -25.77 2.28 -17.17
N ILE A 523 -24.63 2.60 -16.56
CA ILE A 523 -24.16 1.92 -15.33
C ILE A 523 -25.00 2.33 -14.12
N TYR A 524 -25.40 3.59 -14.02
CA TYR A 524 -26.26 4.09 -12.95
C TYR A 524 -27.61 3.33 -12.92
N ASN A 525 -28.23 3.16 -14.08
CA ASN A 525 -29.49 2.39 -14.20
C ASN A 525 -29.31 0.91 -13.91
N LYS A 526 -28.11 0.34 -14.14
CA LYS A 526 -27.81 -1.07 -13.85
C LYS A 526 -27.63 -1.33 -12.35
N ILE A 527 -26.94 -0.44 -11.63
CA ILE A 527 -26.64 -0.61 -10.20
C ILE A 527 -27.91 -0.37 -9.35
N GLY A 528 -28.63 0.73 -9.62
CA GLY A 528 -29.83 1.09 -8.85
C GLY A 528 -29.56 1.47 -7.39
N TRP A 529 -30.61 1.44 -6.57
CA TRP A 529 -30.60 1.91 -5.17
C TRP A 529 -30.96 0.82 -4.16
N THR A 530 -31.11 -0.42 -4.61
CA THR A 530 -31.49 -1.55 -3.76
C THR A 530 -30.25 -2.04 -3.02
N PRO A 531 -30.23 -2.05 -1.67
CA PRO A 531 -29.12 -2.63 -0.92
C PRO A 531 -28.93 -4.10 -1.31
N VAL A 532 -27.73 -4.46 -1.75
CA VAL A 532 -27.39 -5.86 -1.98
C VAL A 532 -27.11 -6.47 -0.61
N ASN A 533 -28.12 -7.10 -0.03
CA ASN A 533 -27.95 -7.95 1.13
C ASN A 533 -27.17 -9.18 0.65
N GLN A 534 -25.85 -9.19 0.89
CA GLN A 534 -24.85 -10.26 0.66
C GLN A 534 -23.81 -9.89 -0.40
N LEU A 535 -22.55 -9.79 0.07
CA LEU A 535 -21.34 -9.95 -0.74
C LEU A 535 -21.20 -11.43 -1.16
N THR A 536 -22.14 -11.93 -1.95
CA THR A 536 -22.07 -13.25 -2.58
C THR A 536 -22.44 -13.10 -4.05
N ASP A 537 -21.44 -12.74 -4.85
CA ASP A 537 -20.96 -13.51 -6.01
C ASP A 537 -19.85 -12.76 -6.75
#